data_AF-A0A1L5NVN0-F1
#
_entry.id   AF-A0A1L5NVN0-F1
#
_cell.length_a   1.000
_cell.length_b   1.000
_cell.length_c   1.000
_cell.angle_alpha   90.00
_cell.angle_beta   90.00
_cell.angle_gamma   90.00
#
_symmetry.space_group_name_H-M   'P 1'
#
loop_
_entity.id
_entity.type
_entity.pdbx_description
1 polymer ?
#
loop_
_entity_poly.entity_id
_entity_poly.type
_entity_poly.pdbx_seq_one_letter_code
_entity_poly.pdbx_strand_id
1 'polypeptide(L)'
;MQRWKRPTVRKHSSPKWPDIVITDISMPIMDGHQLLAEVQVNHPQFSNIPFILLTALTDRKNMLSGLRAGAADYLTKPIDFDLLLAKVTGCVTRTENDKAAGRAF
;
A
#
# COMPACT_ATOMS: atom_id res chain seq x y z
N MET A 1 33.38 26.00 -32.02
CA MET A 1 32.99 24.58 -31.85
C MET A 1 33.15 24.18 -30.39
N GLN A 2 32.07 24.10 -29.62
CA GLN A 2 32.13 23.60 -28.23
C GLN A 2 31.59 22.16 -28.19
N ARG A 3 32.41 21.29 -27.60
CA ARG A 3 32.21 19.84 -27.51
C ARG A 3 31.24 19.54 -26.35
N TRP A 4 30.00 19.16 -26.68
CA TRP A 4 28.99 18.72 -25.72
C TRP A 4 29.48 17.50 -24.94
N LYS A 5 29.61 17.60 -23.61
CA LYS A 5 29.86 16.44 -22.74
C LYS A 5 28.54 15.70 -22.54
N ARG A 6 28.47 14.43 -22.98
CA ARG A 6 27.32 13.55 -22.73
C ARG A 6 27.12 13.43 -21.21
N PRO A 7 25.92 13.71 -20.65
CA PRO A 7 25.66 13.37 -19.27
C PRO A 7 25.75 11.85 -19.14
N THR A 8 26.63 11.37 -18.27
CA THR A 8 26.68 9.96 -17.87
C THR A 8 25.36 9.61 -17.19
N VAL A 9 24.46 8.96 -17.93
CA VAL A 9 23.25 8.37 -17.37
C VAL A 9 23.69 7.24 -16.45
N ARG A 10 23.75 7.48 -15.14
CA ARG A 10 23.83 6.39 -14.15
C ARG A 10 22.49 5.68 -14.13
N LYS A 11 22.29 4.72 -15.04
CA LYS A 11 21.23 3.71 -14.93
C LYS A 11 21.71 2.66 -13.94
N HIS A 12 21.23 2.72 -12.71
CA HIS A 12 21.09 1.59 -11.76
C HIS A 12 20.09 2.03 -10.68
N SER A 13 18.82 2.18 -11.05
CA SER A 13 17.75 2.23 -10.06
C SER A 13 17.17 0.81 -10.01
N SER A 14 17.42 0.11 -8.91
CA SER A 14 16.74 -1.14 -8.56
C SER A 14 15.22 -0.97 -8.70
N PRO A 15 14.46 -2.07 -8.89
CA PRO A 15 13.00 -2.00 -8.88
C PRO A 15 12.56 -1.36 -7.56
N LYS A 16 11.88 -0.21 -7.63
CA LYS A 16 11.29 0.43 -6.45
C LYS A 16 9.92 -0.17 -6.22
N TRP A 17 9.73 -0.80 -5.08
CA TRP A 17 8.46 -1.38 -4.67
C TRP A 17 7.70 -0.33 -3.88
N PRO A 18 6.35 -0.33 -3.91
CA PRO A 18 5.58 0.62 -3.13
C PRO A 18 5.73 0.33 -1.63
N ASP A 19 5.82 1.37 -0.82
CA ASP A 19 5.86 1.27 0.64
C ASP A 19 4.47 1.11 1.27
N ILE A 20 3.42 1.45 0.53
CA ILE A 20 2.01 1.34 0.93
C ILE A 20 1.13 1.26 -0.32
N VAL A 21 0.00 0.54 -0.23
CA VAL A 21 -1.06 0.54 -1.24
C VAL A 21 -2.31 1.17 -0.66
N ILE A 22 -2.85 2.18 -1.35
CA ILE A 22 -4.15 2.76 -1.05
C ILE A 22 -5.05 2.44 -2.24
N THR A 23 -6.15 1.72 -2.02
CA THR A 23 -7.02 1.29 -3.10
C THR A 23 -8.49 1.39 -2.74
N ASP A 24 -9.33 1.59 -3.74
CA ASP A 24 -10.79 1.58 -3.59
C ASP A 24 -11.30 0.15 -3.43
N ILE A 25 -12.30 -0.04 -2.58
CA ILE A 25 -13.03 -1.31 -2.52
C ILE A 25 -13.88 -1.43 -3.78
N SER A 26 -14.59 -0.37 -4.17
CA SER A 26 -15.56 -0.44 -5.27
C SER A 26 -14.88 -0.19 -6.62
N MET A 27 -14.18 -1.21 -7.12
CA MET A 27 -13.56 -1.19 -8.45
C MET A 27 -14.22 -2.21 -9.39
N PRO A 28 -14.34 -1.90 -10.69
CA PRO A 28 -14.83 -2.88 -11.67
C PRO A 28 -13.79 -3.98 -11.91
N ILE A 29 -14.26 -5.16 -12.34
CA ILE A 29 -13.47 -6.36 -12.67
C ILE A 29 -12.85 -7.05 -11.45
N MET A 30 -12.09 -6.30 -10.63
CA MET A 30 -11.46 -6.79 -9.41
C MET A 30 -11.63 -5.74 -8.30
N ASP A 31 -12.27 -6.12 -7.21
CA ASP A 31 -12.49 -5.24 -6.06
C ASP A 31 -11.24 -5.16 -5.15
N GLY A 32 -11.20 -4.17 -4.24
CA GLY A 32 -10.04 -3.95 -3.36
C GLY A 32 -9.73 -5.12 -2.42
N HIS A 33 -10.72 -5.93 -2.02
CA HIS A 33 -10.50 -7.13 -1.21
C HIS A 33 -9.92 -8.27 -2.05
N GLN A 34 -10.41 -8.43 -3.29
CA GLN A 34 -9.87 -9.39 -4.24
C GLN A 34 -8.42 -9.07 -4.58
N LEU A 35 -8.09 -7.79 -4.77
CA LEU A 35 -6.70 -7.35 -4.96
C LEU A 35 -5.81 -7.70 -3.76
N LEU A 36 -6.28 -7.42 -2.54
CA LEU A 36 -5.55 -7.78 -1.32
C LEU A 36 -5.29 -9.29 -1.26
N ALA A 37 -6.31 -10.10 -1.50
CA ALA A 37 -6.20 -11.56 -1.49
C ALA A 37 -5.26 -12.08 -2.59
N GLU A 38 -5.38 -11.55 -3.81
CA GLU A 38 -4.52 -11.88 -4.95
C GLU A 38 -3.04 -11.61 -4.63
N VAL A 39 -2.76 -10.44 -4.05
CA VAL A 39 -1.40 -10.07 -3.65
C VAL A 39 -0.87 -10.99 -2.56
N GLN A 40 -1.67 -11.27 -1.52
CA GLN A 40 -1.24 -12.14 -0.42
C GLN A 40 -0.97 -13.59 -0.86
N VAL A 41 -1.73 -14.11 -1.83
CA VAL A 41 -1.65 -15.50 -2.27
C VAL A 41 -0.62 -15.68 -3.39
N ASN A 42 -0.69 -14.84 -4.43
CA ASN A 42 0.06 -15.04 -5.67
C ASN A 42 1.31 -14.16 -5.78
N HIS A 43 1.46 -13.16 -4.90
CA HIS A 43 2.60 -12.24 -4.92
C HIS A 43 3.25 -12.07 -3.53
N PRO A 44 3.84 -13.14 -2.97
CA PRO A 44 4.40 -13.14 -1.62
C PRO A 44 5.47 -12.06 -1.39
N GLN A 45 6.15 -11.61 -2.45
CA GLN A 45 7.10 -10.50 -2.38
C GLN A 45 6.45 -9.18 -1.94
N PHE A 46 5.14 -9.04 -2.06
CA PHE A 46 4.38 -7.85 -1.70
C PHE A 46 3.53 -8.02 -0.44
N SER A 47 3.52 -9.20 0.18
CA SER A 47 2.69 -9.49 1.37
C SER A 47 2.98 -8.58 2.58
N ASN A 48 4.16 -7.96 2.62
CA ASN A 48 4.57 -7.04 3.67
C ASN A 48 4.23 -5.57 3.41
N ILE A 49 3.62 -5.27 2.26
CA ILE A 49 3.19 -3.91 1.93
C ILE A 49 1.83 -3.68 2.59
N PRO A 50 1.66 -2.66 3.45
CA PRO A 50 0.37 -2.35 4.07
C PRO A 50 -0.66 -1.89 3.03
N PHE A 51 -1.90 -2.36 3.19
CA PHE A 51 -3.04 -1.94 2.38
C PHE A 51 -4.01 -1.07 3.19
N ILE A 52 -4.34 0.11 2.67
CA ILE A 52 -5.45 0.95 3.14
C ILE A 52 -6.59 0.86 2.12
N LEU A 53 -7.74 0.36 2.56
CA LEU A 53 -8.93 0.18 1.71
C LEU A 53 -9.89 1.36 1.86
N LEU A 54 -10.23 2.00 0.74
CA LEU A 54 -11.20 3.09 0.70
C LEU A 54 -12.61 2.52 0.50
N THR A 55 -13.55 2.87 1.38
CA THR A 55 -14.92 2.34 1.35
C THR A 55 -15.96 3.45 1.24
N ALA A 56 -16.98 3.25 0.41
CA ALA A 56 -18.21 4.05 0.48
C ALA A 56 -19.22 3.49 1.50
N LEU A 57 -19.08 2.22 1.86
CA LEU A 57 -19.98 1.51 2.77
C LEU A 57 -19.51 1.67 4.22
N THR A 58 -20.41 2.13 5.08
CA THR A 58 -20.26 2.17 6.55
C THR A 58 -20.54 0.83 7.23
N ASP A 59 -20.76 -0.26 6.46
CA ASP A 59 -21.04 -1.56 7.06
C ASP A 59 -19.79 -2.12 7.75
N ARG A 60 -19.79 -1.95 9.07
CA ARG A 60 -18.77 -2.40 10.01
C ARG A 60 -18.41 -3.88 9.83
N LYS A 61 -19.34 -4.73 9.36
CA LYS A 61 -19.05 -6.16 9.12
C LYS A 61 -18.03 -6.36 8.00
N ASN A 62 -18.14 -5.59 6.92
CA ASN A 62 -17.21 -5.71 5.78
C ASN A 62 -15.82 -5.19 6.16
N MET A 63 -15.75 -4.05 6.87
CA MET A 63 -14.48 -3.54 7.41
C MET A 63 -13.80 -4.55 8.34
N LEU A 64 -14.55 -5.15 9.26
CA LEU A 64 -14.02 -6.18 10.16
C LEU A 64 -13.52 -7.41 9.40
N SER A 65 -14.21 -7.85 8.34
CA SER A 65 -13.80 -9.00 7.55
C SER A 65 -12.46 -8.76 6.87
N GLY A 66 -12.27 -7.61 6.22
CA GLY A 66 -11.00 -7.41 5.52
C GLY A 66 -9.87 -6.92 6.43
N LEU A 67 -10.14 -6.34 7.62
CA LEU A 67 -9.13 -6.22 8.67
C LEU A 67 -8.61 -7.62 9.08
N ARG A 68 -9.50 -8.60 9.22
CA ARG A 68 -9.12 -10.00 9.47
C ARG A 68 -8.39 -10.64 8.29
N ALA A 69 -8.69 -10.21 7.07
CA ALA A 69 -7.98 -10.63 5.87
C ALA A 69 -6.63 -9.92 5.68
N GLY A 70 -6.16 -9.11 6.64
CA GLY A 70 -4.82 -8.52 6.63
C GLY A 70 -4.75 -7.12 6.00
N ALA A 71 -5.87 -6.44 5.77
CA ALA A 71 -5.82 -5.00 5.50
C ALA A 71 -5.24 -4.26 6.71
N ALA A 72 -4.35 -3.30 6.46
CA ALA A 72 -3.74 -2.50 7.52
C ALA A 72 -4.74 -1.49 8.09
N ASP A 73 -5.58 -0.89 7.23
CA ASP A 73 -6.59 0.07 7.66
C ASP A 73 -7.71 0.26 6.62
N TYR A 74 -8.77 0.97 7.03
CA TYR A 74 -9.87 1.43 6.19
C TYR A 74 -10.06 2.94 6.31
N LEU A 75 -10.54 3.54 5.22
CA LEU A 75 -10.97 4.93 5.21
C LEU A 75 -12.30 5.08 4.48
N THR A 76 -13.28 5.69 5.15
CA THR A 76 -14.59 5.96 4.57
C THR A 76 -14.53 7.17 3.64
N LYS A 77 -15.27 7.11 2.53
CA LYS A 77 -15.51 8.26 1.65
C LYS A 77 -16.67 9.13 2.18
N PRO A 78 -16.63 10.47 2.01
CA PRO A 78 -15.56 11.25 1.39
C PRO A 78 -14.28 11.25 2.21
N ILE A 79 -13.13 11.35 1.52
CA ILE A 79 -11.81 11.20 2.14
C ILE A 79 -11.44 12.45 2.94
N ASP A 80 -11.21 12.28 4.22
CA ASP A 80 -10.49 13.23 5.06
C ASP A 80 -8.97 13.04 4.83
N PHE A 81 -8.31 14.05 4.26
CA PHE A 81 -6.89 13.98 3.92
C PHE A 81 -5.97 14.05 5.13
N ASP A 82 -6.37 14.73 6.21
CA ASP A 82 -5.58 14.78 7.44
C ASP A 82 -5.59 13.40 8.12
N LEU A 83 -6.76 12.77 8.14
CA LEU A 83 -6.91 11.39 8.62
C LEU A 83 -6.16 10.40 7.74
N LEU A 84 -6.24 10.54 6.40
CA LEU A 84 -5.49 9.70 5.47
C LEU A 84 -3.99 9.82 5.73
N LEU A 85 -3.48 11.04 5.84
CA LEU A 85 -2.06 11.28 6.09
C LEU A 85 -1.62 10.64 7.41
N ALA A 86 -2.39 10.81 8.49
CA ALA A 86 -2.10 10.18 9.77
C ALA A 86 -2.03 8.65 9.67
N LYS A 87 -2.97 8.01 8.95
CA LYS A 87 -2.98 6.56 8.72
C LYS A 87 -1.79 6.08 7.90
N VAL A 88 -1.48 6.79 6.81
CA VAL A 88 -0.33 6.49 5.94
C VAL A 88 0.97 6.57 6.73
N THR A 89 1.19 7.66 7.46
CA THR A 89 2.38 7.84 8.29
C THR A 89 2.49 6.72 9.33
N GLY A 90 1.41 6.40 10.03
CA GLY A 90 1.39 5.32 11.01
C GLY A 90 1.73 3.95 10.41
N CYS A 91 1.19 3.63 9.23
CA CYS A 91 1.49 2.37 8.53
C CYS A 91 2.95 2.29 8.10
N VAL A 92 3.47 3.33 7.44
CA VAL A 92 4.84 3.36 6.94
C VAL A 92 5.84 3.27 8.09
N THR A 93 5.68 4.08 9.14
CA THR A 93 6.57 4.04 10.31
C THR A 93 6.55 2.68 11.01
N ARG A 94 5.38 2.02 11.09
CA ARG A 94 5.29 0.68 11.64
C ARG A 94 6.06 -0.34 10.79
N THR A 95 5.88 -0.32 9.47
CA THR A 95 6.60 -1.21 8.56
C THR A 95 8.12 -0.97 8.61
N GLU A 96 8.56 0.28 8.73
CA GLU A 96 9.98 0.62 8.91
C GLU A 96 10.54 0.08 10.24
N ASN A 97 9.77 0.21 11.33
CA ASN A 97 10.16 -0.32 12.64
C ASN A 97 10.19 -1.85 12.64
N ASP A 98 9.22 -2.52 12.01
CA ASP A 98 9.19 -3.97 11.88
C ASP A 98 10.38 -4.48 11.05
N LYS A 99 10.74 -3.74 9.97
CA LYS A 99 11.97 -3.96 9.18
C LYS A 99 13.23 -3.82 10.04
N ALA A 100 13.33 -2.76 10.85
CA ALA A 100 14.48 -2.49 11.72
C ALA A 100 14.61 -3.51 12.87
N ALA A 101 13.49 -4.03 13.37
CA ALA A 101 13.44 -4.97 14.49
C ALA A 101 13.61 -6.45 14.07
N GLY A 102 13.70 -6.75 12.77
CA GLY A 102 13.89 -8.11 12.27
C GLY A 102 12.75 -9.08 12.60
N ARG A 103 11.53 -8.56 12.84
CA ARG A 103 10.34 -9.39 13.10
C ARG A 103 9.87 -10.01 11.79
N ALA A 104 9.35 -11.23 11.88
CA ALA A 104 9.00 -12.09 10.74
C ALA A 104 8.32 -11.31 9.59
N PHE A 105 8.84 -11.59 8.40
CA PHE A 105 8.46 -11.09 7.08
C PHE A 105 7.84 -12.22 6.26
#